data_AF-A0A6I5CUS4-F1
#
_entry.id   AF-A0A6I5CUS4-F1
#
_cell.length_a   1.000
_cell.length_b   1.000
_cell.length_c   1.000
_cell.angle_alpha   90.00
_cell.angle_beta   90.00
_cell.angle_gamma   90.00
#
_symmetry.space_group_name_H-M   'P 1'
#
loop_
_entity.id
_entity.type
_entity.pdbx_description
1 polymer ?
#
loop_
_entity_poly.entity_id
_entity_poly.type
_entity_poly.pdbx_seq_one_letter_code
_entity_poly.pdbx_strand_id
1 'polypeptide(L)'
;ARVRRLVLEDVPVPLPLDPPRPPAARPPGELPYDWEMILATDRQRNAPDPAWAAGMGRITAPALLVAGGASSSVPQDQVTGLAALIPGARVVTVDAGHLVHAKRPEEFLSVVTPFLTGLPCRPS
;
A
#
# COMPACT_ATOMS: atom_id res chain seq x y z
N ALA A 1 14.01 -16.46 -5.86
CA ALA A 1 14.81 -15.26 -5.51
C ALA A 1 14.37 -14.75 -4.13
N ARG A 2 15.27 -14.18 -3.32
CA ARG A 2 14.96 -13.63 -1.98
C ARG A 2 14.75 -12.11 -2.07
N VAL A 3 13.67 -11.60 -1.48
CA VAL A 3 13.44 -10.15 -1.36
C VAL A 3 14.44 -9.57 -0.36
N ARG A 4 15.23 -8.57 -0.78
CA ARG A 4 16.23 -7.90 0.07
C ARG A 4 15.67 -6.68 0.80
N ARG A 5 14.74 -5.96 0.16
CA ARG A 5 14.10 -4.74 0.63
C ARG A 5 12.71 -4.65 0.00
N LEU A 6 11.74 -4.13 0.75
CA LEU A 6 10.35 -4.00 0.34
C LEU A 6 9.94 -2.53 0.37
N VAL A 7 9.29 -2.06 -0.70
CA VAL A 7 8.64 -0.75 -0.75
C VAL A 7 7.15 -0.96 -1.00
N LEU A 8 6.31 -0.31 -0.21
CA LEU A 8 4.86 -0.31 -0.34
C LEU A 8 4.41 1.14 -0.52
N GLU A 9 3.66 1.43 -1.58
CA GLU A 9 3.18 2.78 -1.87
C GLU A 9 1.70 2.88 -1.48
N ASP A 10 1.44 3.69 -0.45
CA ASP A 10 0.10 4.09 0.01
C ASP A 10 -0.89 2.92 0.13
N VAL A 11 -0.44 1.84 0.77
CA VAL A 11 -1.21 0.60 0.94
C VAL A 11 -1.88 0.58 2.33
N PRO A 12 -3.20 0.38 2.42
CA PRO A 12 -3.86 0.21 3.71
C PRO A 12 -3.53 -1.15 4.34
N VAL A 13 -3.65 -1.25 5.67
CA VAL A 13 -3.61 -2.55 6.37
C VAL A 13 -4.77 -3.44 5.89
N PRO A 14 -4.54 -4.75 5.67
CA PRO A 14 -5.57 -5.65 5.16
C PRO A 14 -6.52 -6.09 6.29
N LEU A 15 -7.36 -5.17 6.75
CA LEU A 15 -8.43 -5.42 7.71
C LEU A 15 -9.80 -5.36 7.03
N PRO A 16 -10.83 -6.04 7.57
CA PRO A 16 -12.19 -5.90 7.07
C PRO A 16 -12.65 -4.44 7.09
N LEU A 17 -13.39 -4.05 6.05
CA LEU A 17 -13.99 -2.72 5.99
C LEU A 17 -15.22 -2.64 6.92
N ASP A 18 -15.32 -1.54 7.65
CA ASP A 18 -16.48 -1.22 8.49
C ASP A 18 -16.97 0.23 8.21
N PRO A 19 -18.15 0.40 7.58
CA PRO A 19 -19.01 -0.65 7.05
C PRO A 19 -18.42 -1.30 5.77
N PRO A 20 -18.86 -2.52 5.42
CA PRO A 20 -18.53 -3.11 4.12
C PRO A 20 -19.02 -2.23 2.96
N ARG A 21 -18.24 -2.18 1.88
CA ARG A 21 -18.67 -1.53 0.63
C ARG A 21 -19.81 -2.33 -0.02
N PRO A 22 -20.78 -1.65 -0.64
CA PRO A 22 -21.76 -2.34 -1.48
C PRO A 22 -21.07 -3.00 -2.67
N PRO A 23 -21.64 -4.08 -3.25
CA PRO A 23 -21.12 -4.70 -4.46
C PRO A 23 -21.00 -3.68 -5.60
N ALA A 24 -19.90 -3.71 -6.36
CA ALA A 24 -19.77 -2.89 -7.55
C ALA A 24 -20.90 -3.16 -8.56
N ALA A 25 -21.41 -2.08 -9.17
CA ALA A 25 -22.38 -2.16 -10.26
C ALA A 25 -21.64 -2.32 -11.60
N ARG A 26 -22.03 -3.33 -12.40
CA ARG A 26 -21.43 -3.56 -13.72
C ARG A 26 -21.80 -2.43 -14.68
N PRO A 27 -20.82 -1.76 -15.33
CA PRO A 27 -21.12 -0.79 -16.37
C PRO A 27 -21.82 -1.44 -17.57
N PRO A 28 -22.67 -0.70 -18.32
CA PRO A 28 -23.25 -1.19 -19.56
C PRO A 28 -22.18 -1.40 -20.63
N GLY A 29 -22.44 -2.32 -21.57
CA GLY A 29 -21.58 -2.57 -22.73
C GLY A 29 -20.47 -3.60 -22.51
N GLU A 30 -19.61 -3.71 -23.52
CA GLU A 30 -18.39 -4.52 -23.51
C GLU A 30 -17.32 -3.84 -22.65
N LEU A 31 -16.62 -4.64 -21.85
CA LEU A 31 -15.62 -4.13 -20.92
C LEU A 31 -14.22 -4.54 -21.40
N PRO A 32 -13.21 -3.65 -21.32
CA PRO A 32 -11.83 -3.98 -21.67
C PRO A 32 -11.12 -4.79 -20.57
N TYR A 33 -11.88 -5.35 -19.62
CA TYR A 33 -11.38 -6.12 -18.49
C TYR A 33 -12.44 -7.15 -18.06
N ASP A 34 -11.99 -8.20 -17.38
CA ASP A 34 -12.87 -9.22 -16.81
C ASP A 34 -13.65 -8.66 -15.62
N TRP A 35 -14.99 -8.68 -15.73
CA TRP A 35 -15.87 -8.22 -14.66
C TRP A 35 -15.80 -9.12 -13.42
N GLU A 36 -15.56 -10.42 -13.58
CA GLU A 36 -15.47 -11.34 -12.44
C GLU A 36 -14.26 -11.01 -11.55
N MET A 37 -13.18 -10.45 -12.12
CA MET A 37 -12.05 -9.95 -11.35
C MET A 37 -12.41 -8.76 -10.46
N ILE A 38 -13.34 -7.90 -10.88
CA ILE A 38 -13.85 -6.80 -10.04
C ILE A 38 -14.61 -7.37 -8.84
N LEU A 39 -15.52 -8.33 -9.09
CA LEU A 39 -16.29 -8.96 -8.01
C LEU A 39 -15.40 -9.74 -7.03
N ALA A 40 -14.38 -10.44 -7.53
CA ALA A 40 -13.41 -11.13 -6.68
C ALA A 40 -12.60 -10.16 -5.80
N THR A 41 -12.17 -9.04 -6.38
CA THR A 41 -11.41 -8.00 -5.66
C THR A 41 -12.28 -7.29 -4.61
N ASP A 42 -13.55 -7.00 -4.92
CA ASP A 42 -14.49 -6.39 -3.97
C ASP A 42 -14.72 -7.28 -2.75
N ARG A 43 -14.88 -8.59 -2.96
CA ARG A 43 -15.01 -9.56 -1.85
C ARG A 43 -13.78 -9.53 -0.94
N GLN A 44 -12.57 -9.61 -1.52
CA GLN A 44 -11.32 -9.56 -0.76
C GLN A 44 -11.09 -8.20 -0.09
N ARG A 45 -11.54 -7.10 -0.71
CA ARG A 45 -11.42 -5.77 -0.13
C ARG A 45 -12.33 -5.60 1.09
N ASN A 46 -13.55 -6.14 1.05
CA ASN A 46 -14.47 -6.11 2.20
C ASN A 46 -14.06 -7.07 3.31
N ALA A 47 -13.57 -8.26 2.95
CA ALA A 47 -13.20 -9.33 3.87
C ALA A 47 -11.86 -9.96 3.43
N PRO A 48 -10.72 -9.28 3.67
CA PRO A 48 -9.42 -9.84 3.34
C PRO A 48 -9.15 -11.09 4.16
N ASP A 49 -8.40 -12.04 3.60
CA ASP A 49 -8.00 -13.25 4.32
C ASP A 49 -7.19 -12.84 5.57
N PRO A 50 -7.63 -13.21 6.79
CA PRO A 50 -6.92 -12.89 8.02
C PRO A 50 -5.46 -13.38 8.03
N ALA A 51 -5.14 -14.42 7.24
CA ALA A 51 -3.78 -14.91 7.06
C ALA A 51 -2.83 -13.86 6.45
N TRP A 52 -3.36 -12.86 5.74
CA TRP A 52 -2.55 -11.76 5.20
C TRP A 52 -2.04 -10.86 6.32
N ALA A 53 -2.93 -10.37 7.19
CA ALA A 53 -2.55 -9.57 8.35
C ALA A 53 -1.61 -10.34 9.28
N ALA A 54 -1.94 -11.60 9.59
CA ALA A 54 -1.07 -12.47 10.39
C ALA A 54 0.29 -12.74 9.71
N GLY A 55 0.31 -12.75 8.37
CA GLY A 55 1.51 -12.99 7.57
C GLY A 55 2.48 -11.81 7.52
N MET A 56 2.04 -10.58 7.77
CA MET A 56 2.89 -9.38 7.74
C MET A 56 4.06 -9.48 8.72
N GLY A 57 3.84 -10.10 9.89
CA GLY A 57 4.87 -10.36 10.90
C GLY A 57 6.00 -11.29 10.43
N ARG A 58 5.81 -12.04 9.34
CA ARG A 58 6.83 -12.91 8.73
C ARG A 58 7.74 -12.17 7.75
N ILE A 59 7.44 -10.91 7.42
CA ILE A 59 8.29 -10.10 6.56
C ILE A 59 9.56 -9.73 7.35
N THR A 60 10.69 -10.28 6.93
CA THR A 60 12.01 -10.05 7.56
C THR A 60 12.89 -9.10 6.76
N ALA A 61 12.49 -8.76 5.53
CA ALA A 61 13.18 -7.73 4.76
C ALA A 61 12.85 -6.36 5.36
N PRO A 62 13.82 -5.43 5.44
CA PRO A 62 13.52 -4.03 5.73
C PRO A 62 12.41 -3.54 4.80
N ALA A 63 11.41 -2.86 5.37
CA ALA A 63 10.27 -2.34 4.65
C ALA A 63 10.15 -0.82 4.79
N LEU A 64 9.81 -0.17 3.68
CA LEU A 64 9.48 1.24 3.62
C LEU A 64 8.06 1.38 3.07
N LEU A 65 7.21 2.07 3.81
CA LEU A 65 5.91 2.51 3.34
C LEU A 65 6.01 3.97 2.94
N VAL A 66 5.62 4.29 1.71
CA VAL A 66 5.51 5.68 1.22
C VAL A 66 4.04 6.06 1.26
N ALA A 67 3.66 6.82 2.29
CA ALA A 67 2.31 7.32 2.52
C ALA A 67 1.99 8.50 1.61
N GLY A 68 0.78 8.54 1.05
CA GLY A 68 0.32 9.61 0.14
C GLY A 68 -0.13 10.90 0.83
N GLY A 69 -0.18 10.93 2.16
CA GLY A 69 -0.56 12.11 2.94
C GLY A 69 -2.06 12.40 2.96
N ALA A 70 -2.42 13.60 3.41
CA ALA A 70 -3.82 13.99 3.62
C ALA A 70 -4.64 14.05 2.31
N SER A 71 -3.95 14.20 1.17
CA SER A 71 -4.57 14.18 -0.15
C SER A 71 -4.85 12.77 -0.70
N SER A 72 -4.51 11.71 0.04
CA SER A 72 -4.80 10.34 -0.37
C SER A 72 -6.23 9.92 -0.06
N SER A 73 -6.81 9.10 -0.94
CA SER A 73 -8.04 8.37 -0.67
C SER A 73 -7.85 7.20 0.31
N VAL A 74 -6.60 6.83 0.61
CA VAL A 74 -6.28 5.82 1.62
C VAL A 74 -6.16 6.52 2.98
N PRO A 75 -6.90 6.08 4.00
CA PRO A 75 -6.72 6.61 5.35
C PRO A 75 -5.29 6.37 5.85
N GLN A 76 -4.61 7.42 6.30
CA GLN A 76 -3.17 7.36 6.60
C GLN A 76 -2.86 6.57 7.89
N ASP A 77 -3.85 6.43 8.77
CA ASP A 77 -3.84 5.52 9.92
C ASP A 77 -3.81 4.05 9.48
N GLN A 78 -4.39 3.70 8.33
CA GLN A 78 -4.33 2.35 7.78
C GLN A 78 -2.94 2.04 7.22
N VAL A 79 -2.25 3.04 6.65
CA VAL A 79 -0.85 2.90 6.19
C VAL A 79 0.08 2.70 7.39
N THR A 80 -0.06 3.51 8.44
CA THR A 80 0.74 3.32 9.66
C THR A 80 0.37 2.02 10.40
N GLY A 81 -0.89 1.61 10.37
CA GLY A 81 -1.35 0.31 10.87
C GLY A 81 -0.67 -0.86 10.16
N LEU A 82 -0.48 -0.77 8.83
CA LEU A 82 0.25 -1.80 8.08
C LEU A 82 1.71 -1.86 8.49
N ALA A 83 2.35 -0.69 8.64
CA ALA A 83 3.73 -0.61 9.10
C ALA A 83 3.90 -1.26 10.49
N ALA A 84 2.93 -1.08 11.39
CA ALA A 84 2.96 -1.66 12.72
C ALA A 84 2.94 -3.20 12.73
N LEU A 85 2.39 -3.83 11.68
CA LEU A 85 2.40 -5.30 11.54
C LEU A 85 3.71 -5.85 10.97
N ILE A 86 4.57 -5.01 10.39
CA ILE A 86 5.81 -5.42 9.71
C ILE A 86 7.02 -5.09 10.59
N PRO A 87 7.80 -6.08 11.04
CA PRO A 87 8.98 -5.84 11.88
C PRO A 87 9.99 -4.88 11.26
N GLY A 88 10.25 -3.76 11.94
CA GLY A 88 11.24 -2.77 11.52
C GLY A 88 10.83 -1.93 10.29
N ALA A 89 9.56 -1.94 9.90
CA ALA A 89 9.05 -1.07 8.85
C ALA A 89 9.14 0.40 9.24
N ARG A 90 9.28 1.26 8.23
CA ARG A 90 9.31 2.72 8.38
C ARG A 90 8.25 3.33 7.48
N VAL A 91 7.66 4.44 7.89
CA VAL A 91 6.72 5.22 7.10
C VAL A 91 7.36 6.56 6.76
N VAL A 92 7.26 6.97 5.50
CA VAL A 92 7.59 8.32 5.05
C VAL A 92 6.38 8.85 4.30
N THR A 93 5.94 10.06 4.60
CA THR A 93 4.82 10.70 3.91
C THR A 93 5.31 11.63 2.83
N VAL A 94 4.79 11.45 1.62
CA VAL A 94 4.92 12.38 0.49
C VAL A 94 3.50 12.79 0.12
N ASP A 95 3.13 14.05 0.41
CA ASP A 95 1.75 14.53 0.22
C ASP A 95 1.42 14.74 -1.27
N ALA A 96 1.10 13.63 -1.92
CA ALA A 96 0.77 13.51 -3.34
C ALA A 96 -0.58 12.81 -3.57
N GLY A 97 -1.17 12.25 -2.53
CA GLY A 97 -2.30 11.35 -2.61
C GLY A 97 -1.89 9.95 -3.07
N HIS A 98 -2.85 9.17 -3.57
CA HIS A 98 -2.65 7.72 -3.75
C HIS A 98 -1.56 7.33 -4.76
N LEU A 99 -1.44 8.06 -5.85
CA LEU A 99 -0.47 7.79 -6.92
C LEU A 99 0.79 8.65 -6.71
N VAL A 100 1.52 8.41 -5.62
CA VAL A 100 2.69 9.19 -5.21
C VAL A 100 3.74 9.23 -6.32
N HIS A 101 4.11 8.06 -6.87
CA HIS A 101 5.12 7.96 -7.93
C HIS A 101 4.74 8.73 -9.18
N ALA A 102 3.44 8.83 -9.50
CA ALA A 102 2.96 9.50 -10.71
C ALA A 102 2.86 11.01 -10.51
N LYS A 103 2.43 11.46 -9.32
CA LYS A 103 2.17 12.87 -9.04
C LYS A 103 3.39 13.62 -8.54
N ARG A 104 4.27 12.97 -7.77
CA ARG A 104 5.53 13.53 -7.26
C ARG A 104 6.69 12.54 -7.47
N PRO A 105 7.05 12.23 -8.73
CA PRO A 105 8.06 11.23 -9.06
C PRO A 105 9.43 11.52 -8.43
N GLU A 106 9.87 12.78 -8.44
CA GLU A 106 11.17 13.18 -7.89
C GLU A 106 11.24 12.97 -6.36
N GLU A 107 10.19 13.39 -5.64
CA GLU A 107 10.10 13.18 -4.18
C GLU A 107 9.99 11.70 -3.84
N PHE A 108 9.19 10.93 -4.59
CA PHE A 108 9.12 9.48 -4.44
C PHE A 108 10.50 8.82 -4.61
N LEU A 109 11.22 9.14 -5.69
CA LEU A 109 12.55 8.61 -5.96
C LEU A 109 13.58 9.03 -4.92
N SER A 110 13.46 10.25 -4.35
CA SER A 110 14.36 10.74 -3.30
C SER A 110 14.30 9.89 -2.03
N VAL A 111 13.15 9.25 -1.75
CA VAL A 111 12.95 8.37 -0.59
C VAL A 111 13.25 6.90 -0.94
N VAL A 112 12.76 6.44 -2.10
CA VAL A 112 12.87 5.03 -2.51
C VAL A 112 14.31 4.65 -2.88
N THR A 113 15.04 5.50 -3.60
CA THR A 113 16.37 5.16 -4.13
C THR A 113 17.40 4.92 -3.02
N PRO A 114 17.57 5.81 -2.01
CA PRO A 114 18.51 5.56 -0.92
C PRO A 114 18.12 4.31 -0.12
N PHE A 115 16.81 4.09 0.09
CA PHE A 115 16.33 2.91 0.78
C PHE A 115 16.72 1.62 0.04
N LEU A 116 16.46 1.54 -1.27
CA LEU A 116 16.74 0.35 -2.08
C LEU A 116 18.24 0.07 -2.25
N THR A 117 19.05 1.12 -2.36
CA THR A 117 20.51 1.01 -2.52
C THR A 117 21.25 0.77 -1.19
N GLY A 118 20.60 1.01 -0.05
CA GLY A 118 21.20 0.86 1.27
C GLY A 118 22.21 1.95 1.62
N LEU A 119 22.14 3.10 0.95
CA LEU A 119 22.95 4.26 1.28
C LEU A 119 22.48 4.83 2.64
N PRO A 120 23.41 5.21 3.54
CA PRO A 120 23.06 5.89 4.77
C PRO A 120 22.41 7.25 4.45
N CYS A 121 21.41 7.63 5.24
CA CYS A 121 20.80 8.95 5.16
C CYS A 121 21.89 10.00 5.39
N ARG A 122 22.15 10.89 4.41
CA ARG A 122 22.97 12.07 4.67
C ARG A 122 22.11 13.04 5.48
N PRO A 123 22.54 13.49 6.67
CA PRO A 123 21.85 14.58 7.35
C PRO A 123 21.98 15.85 6.50
N SER A 124 20.85 16.54 6.35
CA SER A 124 20.81 17.96 5.96
C SER A 124 21.26 18.83 7.12
#